data_AF-A0A1Y1Q370-F1
#
_entry.id   AF-A0A1Y1Q370-F1
#
_cell.length_a   1.000
_cell.length_b   1.000
_cell.length_c   1.000
_cell.angle_alpha   90.00
_cell.angle_beta   90.00
_cell.angle_gamma   90.00
#
_symmetry.space_group_name_H-M   'P 1'
#
loop_
_entity.id
_entity.type
_entity.pdbx_description
1 polymer ?
#
loop_
_entity_poly.entity_id
_entity_poly.type
_entity_poly.pdbx_seq_one_letter_code
_entity_poly.pdbx_strand_id
1 'polypeptide(L)'
;MLFPFIPLLTPLAYSVAGWMGFRNTNKTTSTSKEIADKTTSTSKEIAEQQQSNQLKLAYLNIQTQRNLQENGQRFQVNLEMNRQQFQERMSYLGFKQQLTLKEFDQQFQLRFRELDHRHQQEVEEFRAKVSVAINQKNLDFQAWKFEQEVTLQNEMARFNRETQLIIVEEQRKTALQQPEINKIYEYWPLKLSPSQILNSHPNHLRIFISPPELDYDRFTNLTDPKSHSFPRVESFLGTRLLKLLDQHYPRNDALRPTQLLDEAWDSKRFAGSSSIVALADRLESEPLVVLETKVTLNKYLSLRVAYKGIGQKNYFYDEVIPRFEYGDILLATAKARIGETVPVDTQKIQVTPDDWEVLYEMLEVVHCVVATWIADVHHLIYHNASPLLPQLLSELVKELPNFLLTDTNSILVPLMQEVMKGYLAFFQQMERTERCYQVPELFLDLAQGLVNLPDQSMANEQIRESITAFLRIRNCTDLKVIKHREMMENILVSSDRDYFQKLEKVSNLVGMKNVIPEANNLLRMWYELKTKLETKQLRKENEEEEENRQRQEMERKKAEEQRRNAEENRQRQEFEKRQIEEQRRKTDLRYFGGNEVHKKQEVILKKTFWKEELDAMDDRIRRRRLGEKPDG
;
A
#
# COMPACT_ATOMS: atom_id res chain seq x y z
N MET A 1 -56.05 71.75 27.74
CA MET A 1 -57.09 72.74 28.12
C MET A 1 -58.42 72.01 28.12
N LEU A 2 -59.44 72.26 28.96
CA LEU A 2 -59.54 72.83 30.32
C LEU A 2 -60.98 72.48 30.81
N PHE A 3 -61.19 72.33 32.13
CA PHE A 3 -62.47 72.04 32.85
C PHE A 3 -63.28 73.36 33.12
N PRO A 4 -64.38 73.48 33.94
CA PRO A 4 -65.42 72.56 34.52
C PRO A 4 -66.90 73.14 34.66
N PHE A 5 -67.81 72.39 35.36
CA PHE A 5 -68.93 72.80 36.28
C PHE A 5 -70.42 73.13 35.86
N ILE A 6 -71.33 73.14 36.89
CA ILE A 6 -72.85 73.25 37.03
C ILE A 6 -73.19 73.70 38.52
N PRO A 7 -74.40 73.65 39.22
CA PRO A 7 -75.82 73.18 38.98
C PRO A 7 -77.02 73.95 39.72
N LEU A 8 -78.23 73.32 39.88
CA LEU A 8 -79.27 73.37 41.00
C LEU A 8 -80.51 74.39 41.13
N LEU A 9 -81.76 73.84 41.29
CA LEU A 9 -82.98 74.09 42.20
C LEU A 9 -83.94 75.37 42.38
N THR A 10 -85.27 75.25 42.05
CA THR A 10 -86.60 75.60 42.77
C THR A 10 -87.13 77.08 43.13
N PRO A 11 -88.31 77.40 43.81
CA PRO A 11 -89.82 77.34 43.49
C PRO A 11 -90.82 78.54 43.98
N LEU A 12 -92.22 78.46 43.83
CA LEU A 12 -93.43 79.11 44.57
C LEU A 12 -94.55 80.12 43.93
N ALA A 13 -95.65 80.59 44.65
CA ALA A 13 -97.11 80.87 44.19
C ALA A 13 -98.00 82.16 44.68
N TYR A 14 -99.38 82.28 44.42
CA TYR A 14 -100.57 83.14 44.97
C TYR A 14 -101.28 84.44 44.27
N SER A 15 -102.61 84.88 44.54
CA SER A 15 -103.34 86.27 44.37
C SER A 15 -104.96 86.44 44.25
N VAL A 16 -105.70 87.61 44.55
CA VAL A 16 -107.22 87.99 44.27
C VAL A 16 -107.86 89.42 44.74
N ALA A 17 -109.02 90.04 44.20
CA ALA A 17 -109.91 91.22 44.74
C ALA A 17 -111.22 91.82 43.96
N GLY A 18 -112.19 92.68 44.53
CA GLY A 18 -113.17 93.70 43.85
C GLY A 18 -114.69 94.10 44.34
N TRP A 19 -115.30 95.36 44.14
CA TRP A 19 -116.77 95.86 44.41
C TRP A 19 -117.17 97.38 43.95
N MET A 20 -118.32 98.19 43.99
CA MET A 20 -119.85 98.30 44.33
C MET A 20 -120.68 99.61 43.78
N GLY A 21 -121.93 100.09 44.21
CA GLY A 21 -122.81 101.24 43.62
C GLY A 21 -124.10 101.93 44.36
N PHE A 22 -124.97 102.88 43.77
CA PHE A 22 -126.03 103.79 44.48
C PHE A 22 -127.45 104.28 43.80
N ARG A 23 -128.21 105.39 44.22
CA ARG A 23 -129.73 105.75 44.01
C ARG A 23 -130.29 107.27 44.01
N ASN A 24 -131.60 107.64 43.66
CA ASN A 24 -132.36 109.01 43.80
C ASN A 24 -133.97 109.11 43.52
N THR A 25 -134.80 110.19 43.88
CA THR A 25 -136.34 110.43 43.66
C THR A 25 -137.03 111.90 43.82
N ASN A 26 -138.33 112.22 43.40
CA ASN A 26 -139.28 113.43 43.74
C ASN A 26 -140.78 113.43 43.09
N LYS A 27 -141.67 114.51 42.95
CA LYS A 27 -142.77 115.13 43.84
C LYS A 27 -143.91 116.16 43.23
N THR A 28 -145.21 116.23 43.71
CA THR A 28 -146.36 117.32 43.73
C THR A 28 -147.22 117.86 42.48
N THR A 29 -148.39 118.64 42.46
CA THR A 29 -149.76 118.77 43.17
C THR A 29 -150.79 119.97 42.75
N SER A 30 -152.18 119.85 42.82
CA SER A 30 -153.38 120.86 42.88
C SER A 30 -154.08 121.50 41.58
N THR A 31 -155.29 122.17 41.41
CA THR A 31 -156.54 122.81 42.09
C THR A 31 -157.92 122.60 41.29
N SER A 32 -159.13 123.29 41.19
CA SER A 32 -159.88 124.59 41.54
C SER A 32 -161.51 124.54 41.40
N LYS A 33 -162.35 125.65 41.25
CA LYS A 33 -163.90 125.70 41.27
C LYS A 33 -164.73 126.52 40.18
N GLU A 34 -165.99 126.09 39.90
CA GLU A 34 -167.12 126.62 39.03
C GLU A 34 -167.02 126.56 37.47
N ILE A 35 -165.84 126.31 36.88
CA ILE A 35 -165.74 125.84 35.46
C ILE A 35 -165.46 124.32 35.39
N ALA A 36 -165.49 123.65 36.56
CA ALA A 36 -164.84 122.36 36.80
C ALA A 36 -165.40 121.15 36.02
N ASP A 37 -166.70 121.11 35.72
CA ASP A 37 -167.37 119.87 35.29
C ASP A 37 -167.09 119.46 33.83
N LYS A 38 -166.28 120.23 33.08
CA LYS A 38 -165.94 119.93 31.68
C LYS A 38 -164.48 119.53 31.43
N THR A 39 -163.65 119.48 32.48
CA THR A 39 -162.21 119.17 32.38
C THR A 39 -161.81 117.78 32.90
N THR A 40 -162.74 117.02 33.48
CA THR A 40 -162.44 115.82 34.27
C THR A 40 -162.30 114.52 33.45
N SER A 41 -162.68 114.52 32.17
CA SER A 41 -162.57 113.33 31.30
C SER A 41 -161.18 113.19 30.65
N THR A 42 -160.62 114.29 30.15
CA THR A 42 -159.45 114.29 29.25
C THR A 42 -158.13 113.93 29.93
N SER A 43 -158.04 114.04 31.25
CA SER A 43 -156.82 113.71 32.01
C SER A 43 -156.58 112.20 32.19
N LYS A 44 -157.59 111.36 31.91
CA LYS A 44 -157.51 109.91 32.19
C LYS A 44 -156.80 109.12 31.09
N GLU A 45 -157.01 109.45 29.82
CA GLU A 45 -156.42 108.71 28.68
C GLU A 45 -154.88 108.81 28.61
N ILE A 46 -154.31 109.95 29.01
CA ILE A 46 -152.87 110.23 28.89
C ILE A 46 -152.02 109.29 29.77
N ALA A 47 -152.57 108.81 30.90
CA ALA A 47 -151.87 107.91 31.82
C ALA A 47 -151.69 106.50 31.24
N GLU A 48 -152.71 105.95 30.58
CA GLU A 48 -152.70 104.56 30.08
C GLU A 48 -151.69 104.39 28.93
N GLN A 49 -151.50 105.43 28.10
CA GLN A 49 -150.61 105.38 26.94
C GLN A 49 -149.11 105.31 27.33
N GLN A 50 -148.70 105.90 28.45
CA GLN A 50 -147.30 105.83 28.91
C GLN A 50 -146.90 104.41 29.37
N GLN A 51 -147.81 103.67 30.00
CA GLN A 51 -147.54 102.34 30.54
C GLN A 51 -147.24 101.32 29.42
N SER A 52 -147.93 101.42 28.29
CA SER A 52 -147.74 100.54 27.12
C SER A 52 -146.31 100.61 26.54
N ASN A 53 -145.73 101.82 26.45
CA ASN A 53 -144.41 102.02 25.83
C ASN A 53 -143.24 101.43 26.64
N GLN A 54 -143.32 101.43 27.98
CA GLN A 54 -142.27 100.83 28.82
C GLN A 54 -142.19 99.30 28.63
N LEU A 55 -143.36 98.66 28.51
CA LEU A 55 -143.50 97.21 28.32
C LEU A 55 -142.83 96.73 27.02
N LYS A 56 -142.92 97.54 25.95
CA LYS A 56 -142.35 97.24 24.63
C LYS A 56 -140.81 97.30 24.61
N LEU A 57 -140.20 98.20 25.38
CA LEU A 57 -138.74 98.30 25.51
C LEU A 57 -138.15 97.11 26.28
N ALA A 58 -138.83 96.66 27.35
CA ALA A 58 -138.39 95.49 28.12
C ALA A 58 -138.35 94.21 27.27
N TYR A 59 -139.37 93.99 26.42
CA TYR A 59 -139.43 92.82 25.53
C TYR A 59 -138.26 92.76 24.53
N LEU A 60 -137.90 93.89 23.93
CA LEU A 60 -136.85 93.95 22.90
C LEU A 60 -135.48 93.55 23.46
N ASN A 61 -135.14 94.06 24.65
CA ASN A 61 -133.83 93.87 25.28
C ASN A 61 -133.55 92.39 25.62
N ILE A 62 -134.61 91.63 25.95
CA ILE A 62 -134.53 90.18 26.24
C ILE A 62 -134.16 89.36 25.01
N GLN A 63 -134.65 89.72 23.81
CA GLN A 63 -134.27 89.01 22.58
C GLN A 63 -132.80 89.22 22.22
N THR A 64 -132.27 90.43 22.40
CA THR A 64 -130.88 90.75 22.01
C THR A 64 -129.86 89.93 22.81
N GLN A 65 -130.10 89.70 24.10
CA GLN A 65 -129.22 88.86 24.93
C GLN A 65 -129.24 87.39 24.51
N ARG A 66 -130.41 86.82 24.17
CA ARG A 66 -130.52 85.41 23.72
C ARG A 66 -129.66 85.15 22.48
N ASN A 67 -129.76 86.00 21.45
CA ASN A 67 -129.01 85.83 20.20
C ASN A 67 -127.48 85.92 20.40
N LEU A 68 -127.00 86.77 21.32
CA LEU A 68 -125.58 86.85 21.67
C LEU A 68 -125.10 85.56 22.35
N GLN A 69 -125.91 84.98 23.22
CA GLN A 69 -125.57 83.76 23.96
C GLN A 69 -125.52 82.52 23.03
N GLU A 70 -126.49 82.39 22.11
CA GLU A 70 -126.52 81.30 21.12
C GLU A 70 -125.32 81.36 20.16
N ASN A 71 -124.94 82.55 19.68
CA ASN A 71 -123.75 82.71 18.82
C ASN A 71 -122.45 82.42 19.57
N GLY A 72 -122.33 82.79 20.85
CA GLY A 72 -121.17 82.46 21.68
C GLY A 72 -120.95 80.96 21.83
N GLN A 73 -122.03 80.21 22.07
CA GLN A 73 -121.98 78.73 22.15
C GLN A 73 -121.59 78.10 20.81
N ARG A 74 -122.19 78.56 19.69
CA ARG A 74 -121.86 78.07 18.34
C ARG A 74 -120.38 78.26 17.99
N PHE A 75 -119.78 79.37 18.40
CA PHE A 75 -118.37 79.65 18.12
C PHE A 75 -117.43 78.68 18.87
N GLN A 76 -117.70 78.39 20.16
CA GLN A 76 -116.90 77.43 20.93
C GLN A 76 -116.94 76.03 20.31
N VAL A 77 -118.13 75.51 19.98
CA VAL A 77 -118.30 74.17 19.40
C VAL A 77 -117.51 74.00 18.09
N ASN A 78 -117.55 75.00 17.19
CA ASN A 78 -116.77 74.97 15.95
C ASN A 78 -115.24 74.98 16.20
N LEU A 79 -114.79 75.70 17.23
CA LEU A 79 -113.36 75.82 17.54
C LEU A 79 -112.80 74.53 18.16
N GLU A 80 -113.59 73.84 18.99
CA GLU A 80 -113.25 72.50 19.48
C GLU A 80 -113.27 71.45 18.35
N MET A 81 -114.26 71.48 17.46
CA MET A 81 -114.37 70.56 16.33
C MET A 81 -113.15 70.66 15.38
N ASN A 82 -112.73 71.88 15.03
CA ASN A 82 -111.52 72.10 14.23
C ASN A 82 -110.25 71.63 14.96
N ARG A 83 -110.18 71.79 16.29
CA ARG A 83 -109.04 71.32 17.10
C ARG A 83 -108.95 69.79 17.10
N GLN A 84 -110.08 69.09 17.20
CA GLN A 84 -110.15 67.63 17.09
C GLN A 84 -109.70 67.16 15.70
N GLN A 85 -110.27 67.70 14.62
CA GLN A 85 -109.89 67.32 13.25
C GLN A 85 -108.40 67.53 12.96
N PHE A 86 -107.78 68.60 13.49
CA PHE A 86 -106.34 68.81 13.35
C PHE A 86 -105.53 67.75 14.12
N GLN A 87 -105.93 67.41 15.34
CA GLN A 87 -105.28 66.37 16.15
C GLN A 87 -105.40 64.98 15.49
N GLU A 88 -106.57 64.62 14.97
CA GLU A 88 -106.79 63.39 14.21
C GLU A 88 -105.89 63.31 12.97
N ARG A 89 -105.83 64.39 12.18
CA ARG A 89 -105.01 64.45 10.96
C ARG A 89 -103.51 64.34 11.26
N MET A 90 -103.03 64.97 12.34
CA MET A 90 -101.64 64.84 12.78
C MET A 90 -101.35 63.44 13.32
N SER A 91 -102.28 62.82 14.05
CA SER A 91 -102.17 61.44 14.53
C SER A 91 -102.08 60.45 13.35
N TYR A 92 -102.97 60.58 12.36
CA TYR A 92 -102.96 59.77 11.15
C TYR A 92 -101.65 59.90 10.34
N LEU A 93 -101.12 61.11 10.20
CA LEU A 93 -99.84 61.34 9.51
C LEU A 93 -98.66 60.72 10.27
N GLY A 94 -98.61 60.86 11.60
CA GLY A 94 -97.58 60.25 12.44
C GLY A 94 -97.63 58.72 12.39
N PHE A 95 -98.82 58.13 12.51
CA PHE A 95 -99.04 56.70 12.38
C PHE A 95 -98.60 56.18 11.01
N LYS A 96 -98.95 56.88 9.92
CA LYS A 96 -98.55 56.49 8.56
C LYS A 96 -97.04 56.52 8.36
N GLN A 97 -96.34 57.53 8.89
CA GLN A 97 -94.87 57.58 8.84
C GLN A 97 -94.22 56.45 9.64
N GLN A 98 -94.73 56.15 10.84
CA GLN A 98 -94.25 55.02 11.65
C GLN A 98 -94.45 53.68 10.93
N LEU A 99 -95.58 53.50 10.24
CA LEU A 99 -95.85 52.29 9.46
C LEU A 99 -94.81 52.11 8.35
N THR A 100 -94.58 53.13 7.51
CA THR A 100 -93.61 53.07 6.41
C THR A 100 -92.16 52.91 6.88
N LEU A 101 -91.77 53.52 8.01
CA LEU A 101 -90.44 53.29 8.60
C LEU A 101 -90.28 51.84 9.11
N LYS A 102 -91.33 51.27 9.72
CA LYS A 102 -91.34 49.88 10.19
C LYS A 102 -91.32 48.88 9.04
N GLU A 103 -92.04 49.15 7.95
CA GLU A 103 -92.01 48.37 6.71
C GLU A 103 -90.59 48.39 6.08
N PHE A 104 -89.94 49.56 6.05
CA PHE A 104 -88.59 49.70 5.51
C PHE A 104 -87.53 48.98 6.36
N ASP A 105 -87.55 49.13 7.69
CA ASP A 105 -86.65 48.38 8.58
C ASP A 105 -86.89 46.86 8.44
N GLN A 106 -88.15 46.39 8.41
CA GLN A 106 -88.43 44.98 8.16
C GLN A 106 -87.84 44.47 6.83
N GLN A 107 -87.95 45.24 5.73
CA GLN A 107 -87.34 44.87 4.46
C GLN A 107 -85.81 44.90 4.49
N PHE A 108 -85.20 45.87 5.20
CA PHE A 108 -83.75 45.93 5.38
C PHE A 108 -83.24 44.74 6.21
N GLN A 109 -83.89 44.44 7.34
CA GLN A 109 -83.58 43.31 8.21
C GLN A 109 -83.70 41.97 7.48
N LEU A 110 -84.71 41.79 6.63
CA LEU A 110 -84.87 40.60 5.79
C LEU A 110 -83.72 40.49 4.77
N ARG A 111 -83.45 41.54 3.98
CA ARG A 111 -82.34 41.54 3.01
C ARG A 111 -80.97 41.34 3.65
N PHE A 112 -80.75 41.91 4.83
CA PHE A 112 -79.50 41.73 5.57
C PHE A 112 -79.32 40.28 6.01
N ARG A 113 -80.37 39.64 6.57
CA ARG A 113 -80.35 38.21 6.93
C ARG A 113 -80.18 37.31 5.70
N GLU A 114 -80.83 37.62 4.58
CA GLU A 114 -80.64 36.89 3.32
C GLU A 114 -79.21 37.00 2.78
N LEU A 115 -78.53 38.13 3.00
CA LEU A 115 -77.15 38.34 2.56
C LEU A 115 -76.15 37.65 3.50
N ASP A 116 -76.34 37.79 4.80
CA ASP A 116 -75.54 37.15 5.86
C ASP A 116 -75.65 35.62 5.77
N HIS A 117 -76.86 35.08 5.61
CA HIS A 117 -77.08 33.64 5.39
C HIS A 117 -76.38 33.13 4.11
N ARG A 118 -76.44 33.89 3.00
CA ARG A 118 -75.72 33.52 1.77
C ARG A 118 -74.21 33.54 1.97
N HIS A 119 -73.67 34.56 2.64
CA HIS A 119 -72.25 34.64 2.92
C HIS A 119 -71.77 33.54 3.87
N GLN A 120 -72.57 33.20 4.88
CA GLN A 120 -72.31 32.06 5.76
C GLN A 120 -72.31 30.74 4.99
N GLN A 121 -73.26 30.51 4.08
CA GLN A 121 -73.27 29.35 3.19
C GLN A 121 -72.02 29.30 2.28
N GLU A 122 -71.61 30.41 1.68
CA GLU A 122 -70.37 30.49 0.88
C GLU A 122 -69.11 30.13 1.71
N VAL A 123 -69.04 30.63 2.95
CA VAL A 123 -67.93 30.35 3.89
C VAL A 123 -67.95 28.90 4.36
N GLU A 124 -69.12 28.31 4.63
CA GLU A 124 -69.26 26.90 5.00
C GLU A 124 -68.94 25.97 3.82
N GLU A 125 -69.40 26.28 2.61
CA GLU A 125 -69.00 25.58 1.39
C GLU A 125 -67.49 25.64 1.16
N PHE A 126 -66.86 26.81 1.35
CA PHE A 126 -65.42 26.95 1.22
C PHE A 126 -64.67 26.13 2.29
N ARG A 127 -65.11 26.18 3.55
CA ARG A 127 -64.56 25.35 4.65
C ARG A 127 -64.71 23.86 4.36
N ALA A 128 -65.84 23.42 3.81
CA ALA A 128 -66.07 22.03 3.40
C ALA A 128 -65.12 21.62 2.27
N LYS A 129 -64.98 22.44 1.22
CA LYS A 129 -64.07 22.20 0.09
C LYS A 129 -62.61 22.11 0.55
N VAL A 130 -62.17 23.02 1.44
CA VAL A 130 -60.82 23.00 2.05
C VAL A 130 -60.62 21.77 2.94
N SER A 131 -61.60 21.42 3.77
CA SER A 131 -61.55 20.22 4.63
C SER A 131 -61.40 18.94 3.81
N VAL A 132 -62.18 18.79 2.73
CA VAL A 132 -62.06 17.67 1.78
C VAL A 132 -60.67 17.64 1.13
N ALA A 133 -60.14 18.79 0.70
CA ALA A 133 -58.80 18.85 0.10
C ALA A 133 -57.67 18.48 1.09
N ILE A 134 -57.77 18.92 2.35
CA ILE A 134 -56.83 18.54 3.42
C ILE A 134 -56.93 17.04 3.72
N ASN A 135 -58.14 16.51 3.85
CA ASN A 135 -58.34 15.08 4.11
C ASN A 135 -57.84 14.21 2.95
N GLN A 136 -58.07 14.62 1.69
CA GLN A 136 -57.48 13.94 0.53
C GLN A 136 -55.96 13.97 0.59
N LYS A 137 -55.32 15.12 0.88
CA LYS A 137 -53.85 15.20 0.97
C LYS A 137 -53.27 14.39 2.14
N ASN A 138 -54.02 14.26 3.24
CA ASN A 138 -53.64 13.37 4.34
C ASN A 138 -53.74 11.88 3.93
N LEU A 139 -54.76 11.49 3.17
CA LEU A 139 -54.89 10.14 2.61
C LEU A 139 -53.80 9.84 1.57
N ASP A 140 -53.53 10.76 0.65
CA ASP A 140 -52.44 10.67 -0.34
C ASP A 140 -51.09 10.45 0.37
N PHE A 141 -50.82 11.20 1.44
CA PHE A 141 -49.58 11.10 2.23
C PHE A 141 -49.51 9.79 3.03
N GLN A 142 -50.62 9.31 3.59
CA GLN A 142 -50.67 8.01 4.27
C GLN A 142 -50.42 6.85 3.29
N ALA A 143 -51.02 6.89 2.09
CA ALA A 143 -50.78 5.91 1.04
C ALA A 143 -49.30 5.90 0.60
N TRP A 144 -48.74 7.07 0.29
CA TRP A 144 -47.31 7.19 -0.06
C TRP A 144 -46.39 6.68 1.06
N LYS A 145 -46.65 7.05 2.32
CA LYS A 145 -45.87 6.58 3.47
C LYS A 145 -45.93 5.05 3.61
N PHE A 146 -47.10 4.46 3.41
CA PHE A 146 -47.28 3.01 3.43
C PHE A 146 -46.54 2.32 2.27
N GLU A 147 -46.57 2.87 1.05
CA GLU A 147 -45.78 2.36 -0.08
C GLU A 147 -44.26 2.39 0.20
N GLN A 148 -43.76 3.46 0.82
CA GLN A 148 -42.35 3.56 1.22
C GLN A 148 -42.00 2.54 2.32
N GLU A 149 -42.85 2.37 3.33
CA GLU A 149 -42.67 1.36 4.39
C GLU A 149 -42.68 -0.07 3.83
N VAL A 150 -43.58 -0.39 2.91
CA VAL A 150 -43.63 -1.68 2.21
C VAL A 150 -42.39 -1.89 1.34
N THR A 151 -41.90 -0.86 0.64
CA THR A 151 -40.67 -0.93 -0.16
C THR A 151 -39.47 -1.25 0.73
N LEU A 152 -39.28 -0.48 1.81
CA LEU A 152 -38.19 -0.67 2.76
C LEU A 152 -38.25 -2.04 3.46
N GLN A 153 -39.44 -2.52 3.83
CA GLN A 153 -39.61 -3.87 4.39
C GLN A 153 -39.23 -4.97 3.38
N ASN A 154 -39.57 -4.82 2.10
CA ASN A 154 -39.17 -5.76 1.06
C ASN A 154 -37.65 -5.75 0.82
N GLU A 155 -37.00 -4.59 0.86
CA GLU A 155 -35.54 -4.47 0.73
C GLU A 155 -34.81 -5.09 1.94
N MET A 156 -35.26 -4.79 3.17
CA MET A 156 -34.73 -5.45 4.38
C MET A 156 -34.94 -6.97 4.33
N ALA A 157 -36.09 -7.46 3.86
CA ALA A 157 -36.35 -8.89 3.72
C ALA A 157 -35.44 -9.56 2.68
N ARG A 158 -35.13 -8.88 1.56
CA ARG A 158 -34.15 -9.36 0.57
C ARG A 158 -32.74 -9.40 1.14
N PHE A 159 -32.26 -8.29 1.71
CA PHE A 159 -30.91 -8.21 2.29
C PHE A 159 -30.71 -9.21 3.45
N ASN A 160 -31.71 -9.38 4.32
CA ASN A 160 -31.68 -10.40 5.36
C ASN A 160 -31.61 -11.82 4.76
N ARG A 161 -32.40 -12.12 3.72
CA ARG A 161 -32.34 -13.42 3.03
C ARG A 161 -30.98 -13.67 2.36
N GLU A 162 -30.41 -12.68 1.70
CA GLU A 162 -29.10 -12.77 1.04
C GLU A 162 -27.99 -12.99 2.08
N THR A 163 -28.01 -12.23 3.18
CA THR A 163 -27.09 -12.41 4.30
C THR A 163 -27.21 -13.81 4.93
N GLN A 164 -28.44 -14.31 5.12
CA GLN A 164 -28.66 -15.67 5.64
C GLN A 164 -28.18 -16.75 4.65
N LEU A 165 -28.31 -16.55 3.33
CA LEU A 165 -27.76 -17.47 2.33
C LEU A 165 -26.22 -17.52 2.38
N ILE A 166 -25.55 -16.36 2.51
CA ILE A 166 -24.09 -16.30 2.68
C ILE A 166 -23.65 -17.00 3.96
N ILE A 167 -24.34 -16.74 5.09
CA ILE A 167 -24.07 -17.41 6.37
C ILE A 167 -24.24 -18.93 6.25
N VAL A 168 -25.30 -19.41 5.61
CA VAL A 168 -25.54 -20.84 5.39
C VAL A 168 -24.52 -21.45 4.43
N GLU A 169 -24.02 -20.71 3.44
CA GLU A 169 -22.97 -21.18 2.54
C GLU A 169 -21.62 -21.33 3.28
N GLU A 170 -21.21 -20.35 4.07
CA GLU A 170 -19.99 -20.44 4.89
C GLU A 170 -20.12 -21.51 5.99
N GLN A 171 -21.26 -21.59 6.68
CA GLN A 171 -21.54 -22.69 7.61
C GLN A 171 -21.47 -24.06 6.92
N ARG A 172 -21.94 -24.18 5.67
CA ARG A 172 -21.83 -25.41 4.89
C ARG A 172 -20.37 -25.71 4.50
N LYS A 173 -19.58 -24.72 4.08
CA LYS A 173 -18.14 -24.89 3.80
C LYS A 173 -17.41 -25.37 5.06
N THR A 174 -17.62 -24.70 6.19
CA THR A 174 -17.07 -25.09 7.50
C THR A 174 -17.52 -26.50 7.90
N ALA A 175 -18.81 -26.83 7.79
CA ALA A 175 -19.33 -28.15 8.18
C ALA A 175 -18.84 -29.31 7.28
N LEU A 176 -18.47 -29.02 6.03
CA LEU A 176 -17.84 -30.00 5.14
C LEU A 176 -16.33 -30.15 5.40
N GLN A 177 -15.63 -29.04 5.68
CA GLN A 177 -14.18 -29.05 5.93
C GLN A 177 -13.82 -29.50 7.36
N GLN A 178 -14.63 -29.21 8.37
CA GLN A 178 -14.31 -29.50 9.77
C GLN A 178 -14.07 -31.00 10.04
N PRO A 179 -14.85 -31.96 9.49
CA PRO A 179 -14.56 -33.39 9.62
C PRO A 179 -13.23 -33.82 8.97
N GLU A 180 -12.86 -33.21 7.83
CA GLU A 180 -11.59 -33.49 7.14
C GLU A 180 -10.40 -32.90 7.91
N ILE A 181 -10.54 -31.66 8.38
CA ILE A 181 -9.60 -30.98 9.26
C ILE A 181 -9.39 -31.79 10.55
N ASN A 182 -10.47 -32.23 11.20
CA ASN A 182 -10.39 -33.04 12.42
C ASN A 182 -9.63 -34.35 12.18
N LYS A 183 -9.95 -35.11 11.12
CA LYS A 183 -9.23 -36.34 10.77
C LYS A 183 -7.75 -36.11 10.49
N ILE A 184 -7.39 -35.00 9.83
CA ILE A 184 -5.98 -34.68 9.59
C ILE A 184 -5.28 -34.27 10.90
N TYR A 185 -5.99 -33.66 11.86
CA TYR A 185 -5.49 -33.41 13.22
C TYR A 185 -5.46 -34.64 14.14
N GLU A 186 -6.20 -35.72 13.83
CA GLU A 186 -6.02 -37.03 14.46
C GLU A 186 -4.64 -37.61 14.08
N TYR A 187 -4.31 -37.62 12.78
CA TYR A 187 -3.02 -38.11 12.26
C TYR A 187 -1.85 -37.12 12.37
N TRP A 188 -2.09 -35.90 12.84
CA TRP A 188 -1.06 -34.88 12.99
C TRP A 188 -0.08 -35.25 14.12
N PRO A 189 1.23 -35.40 13.84
CA PRO A 189 2.18 -35.96 14.82
C PRO A 189 2.79 -34.92 15.77
N LEU A 190 2.66 -33.62 15.51
CA LEU A 190 3.39 -32.59 16.24
C LEU A 190 2.55 -31.92 17.35
N LYS A 191 3.24 -31.51 18.42
CA LYS A 191 2.70 -30.68 19.51
C LYS A 191 2.33 -29.26 19.04
N LEU A 192 3.03 -28.75 18.03
CA LEU A 192 2.78 -27.45 17.40
C LEU A 192 1.65 -27.55 16.35
N SER A 193 0.80 -26.53 16.23
CA SER A 193 -0.17 -26.46 15.13
C SER A 193 0.51 -26.10 13.80
N PRO A 194 -0.04 -26.52 12.63
CA PRO A 194 0.45 -26.08 11.32
C PRO A 194 0.62 -24.55 11.25
N SER A 195 -0.36 -23.79 11.75
CA SER A 195 -0.30 -22.32 11.77
C SER A 195 0.84 -21.74 12.60
N GLN A 196 1.23 -22.35 13.72
CA GLN A 196 2.40 -21.92 14.49
C GLN A 196 3.70 -22.15 13.72
N ILE A 197 3.78 -23.26 12.99
CA ILE A 197 4.96 -23.61 12.19
C ILE A 197 5.05 -22.69 10.96
N LEU A 198 3.99 -22.57 10.16
CA LEU A 198 3.92 -21.72 8.96
C LEU A 198 4.20 -20.24 9.25
N ASN A 199 3.70 -19.70 10.37
CA ASN A 199 3.84 -18.28 10.71
C ASN A 199 5.19 -17.92 11.37
N SER A 200 6.10 -18.89 11.56
CA SER A 200 7.35 -18.67 12.31
C SER A 200 8.46 -18.02 11.47
N HIS A 201 9.06 -18.77 10.54
CA HIS A 201 10.12 -18.32 9.65
C HIS A 201 9.92 -18.95 8.25
N PRO A 202 9.41 -18.21 7.25
CA PRO A 202 9.07 -18.79 5.95
C PRO A 202 10.30 -19.23 5.15
N ASN A 203 10.15 -20.28 4.35
CA ASN A 203 11.17 -20.89 3.49
C ASN A 203 12.40 -21.45 4.22
N HIS A 204 12.38 -21.56 5.55
CA HIS A 204 13.48 -22.17 6.32
C HIS A 204 13.36 -23.70 6.28
N LEU A 205 14.47 -24.41 6.12
CA LEU A 205 14.48 -25.87 6.17
C LEU A 205 14.15 -26.37 7.58
N ARG A 206 12.97 -26.96 7.78
CA ARG A 206 12.50 -27.43 9.09
C ARG A 206 12.85 -28.90 9.29
N ILE A 207 13.71 -29.18 10.27
CA ILE A 207 14.15 -30.53 10.60
C ILE A 207 13.39 -31.01 11.84
N PHE A 208 12.76 -32.17 11.73
CA PHE A 208 12.04 -32.85 12.81
C PHE A 208 12.70 -34.20 13.11
N ILE A 209 12.71 -34.59 14.38
CA ILE A 209 13.05 -35.95 14.81
C ILE A 209 11.73 -36.64 15.17
N SER A 210 11.54 -37.89 14.74
CA SER A 210 10.49 -38.77 15.24
C SER A 210 11.10 -39.73 16.27
N PRO A 211 10.51 -39.88 17.47
CA PRO A 211 11.05 -40.74 18.52
C PRO A 211 11.08 -42.23 18.11
N PRO A 212 12.06 -43.01 18.60
CA PRO A 212 12.32 -44.38 18.16
C PRO A 212 11.35 -45.43 18.74
N GLU A 213 10.79 -45.15 19.91
CA GLU A 213 9.65 -45.86 20.51
C GLU A 213 8.52 -44.85 20.80
N LEU A 214 7.28 -45.29 20.61
CA LEU A 214 6.08 -44.51 20.87
C LEU A 214 5.39 -45.02 22.14
N ASP A 215 5.08 -44.11 23.06
CA ASP A 215 4.32 -44.40 24.30
C ASP A 215 2.89 -44.90 24.02
N TYR A 216 2.44 -44.85 22.76
CA TYR A 216 1.11 -45.27 22.35
C TYR A 216 0.93 -46.80 22.20
N ASP A 217 2.00 -47.59 22.09
CA ASP A 217 1.87 -49.05 22.02
C ASP A 217 1.53 -49.64 23.40
N ARG A 218 0.22 -49.74 23.64
CA ARG A 218 -0.40 -50.22 24.89
C ARG A 218 -0.06 -51.67 25.24
N PHE A 219 0.60 -52.41 24.36
CA PHE A 219 0.98 -53.81 24.58
C PHE A 219 2.44 -54.00 25.03
N THR A 220 3.31 -53.00 24.86
CA THR A 220 4.71 -53.03 25.36
C THR A 220 4.80 -53.38 26.85
N ASN A 221 3.97 -52.73 27.67
CA ASN A 221 3.89 -52.93 29.12
C ASN A 221 3.23 -54.27 29.54
N LEU A 222 2.79 -55.12 28.60
CA LEU A 222 2.20 -56.43 28.90
C LEU A 222 3.18 -57.60 28.71
N THR A 223 4.35 -57.38 28.10
CA THR A 223 5.36 -58.42 27.86
C THR A 223 6.64 -58.17 28.66
N ASP A 224 6.64 -58.71 29.88
CA ASP A 224 7.76 -58.79 30.85
C ASP A 224 8.35 -57.45 31.34
N PRO A 225 8.28 -57.11 32.65
CA PRO A 225 8.98 -55.94 33.21
C PRO A 225 10.52 -56.04 33.19
N LYS A 226 11.10 -57.12 32.64
CA LYS A 226 12.52 -57.23 32.28
C LYS A 226 12.80 -56.96 30.79
N SER A 227 11.78 -56.78 29.96
CA SER A 227 11.95 -56.30 28.59
C SER A 227 12.62 -54.93 28.63
N HIS A 228 13.82 -54.83 28.05
CA HIS A 228 14.53 -53.56 27.96
C HIS A 228 13.90 -52.74 26.82
N SER A 229 13.02 -51.80 27.17
CA SER A 229 12.52 -50.78 26.25
C SER A 229 13.69 -49.93 25.74
N PHE A 230 13.64 -49.55 24.46
CA PHE A 230 14.69 -48.73 23.87
C PHE A 230 14.73 -47.35 24.56
N PRO A 231 15.89 -46.88 25.06
CA PRO A 231 15.95 -45.65 25.84
C PRO A 231 15.52 -44.39 25.08
N ARG A 232 15.06 -43.38 25.83
CA ARG A 232 14.52 -42.12 25.30
C ARG A 232 15.63 -41.17 24.83
N VAL A 233 16.19 -41.45 23.66
CA VAL A 233 17.32 -40.72 23.06
C VAL A 233 16.96 -39.39 22.36
N GLU A 234 15.67 -39.05 22.22
CA GLU A 234 15.22 -37.88 21.42
C GLU A 234 15.87 -36.56 21.86
N SER A 235 15.99 -36.32 23.18
CA SER A 235 16.59 -35.10 23.74
C SER A 235 18.11 -35.02 23.54
N PHE A 236 18.81 -36.16 23.54
CA PHE A 236 20.24 -36.25 23.26
C PHE A 236 20.51 -35.95 21.78
N LEU A 237 19.83 -36.70 20.88
CA LEU A 237 19.87 -36.49 19.42
C LEU A 237 19.53 -35.03 19.05
N GLY A 238 18.48 -34.47 19.66
CA GLY A 238 18.09 -33.07 19.49
C GLY A 238 19.19 -32.10 19.92
N THR A 239 19.77 -32.28 21.10
CA THR A 239 20.83 -31.41 21.64
C THR A 239 22.09 -31.41 20.75
N ARG A 240 22.57 -32.60 20.34
CA ARG A 240 23.77 -32.70 19.48
C ARG A 240 23.54 -32.12 18.10
N LEU A 241 22.37 -32.38 17.51
CA LEU A 241 22.01 -31.89 16.18
C LEU A 241 21.78 -30.37 16.19
N LEU A 242 21.13 -29.81 17.22
CA LEU A 242 20.96 -28.38 17.40
C LEU A 242 22.31 -27.65 17.40
N LYS A 243 23.24 -28.12 18.24
CA LYS A 243 24.60 -27.56 18.35
C LYS A 243 25.33 -27.53 17.00
N LEU A 244 25.18 -28.57 16.18
CA LEU A 244 25.82 -28.63 14.86
C LEU A 244 25.13 -27.69 13.85
N LEU A 245 23.80 -27.64 13.85
CA LEU A 245 23.03 -26.78 12.95
C LEU A 245 23.25 -25.30 13.27
N ASP A 246 23.26 -24.90 14.54
CA ASP A 246 23.58 -23.52 14.94
C ASP A 246 25.03 -23.11 14.59
N GLN A 247 25.95 -24.06 14.42
CA GLN A 247 27.34 -23.80 14.04
C GLN A 247 27.55 -23.68 12.50
N HIS A 248 26.79 -24.43 11.69
CA HIS A 248 27.05 -24.56 10.23
C HIS A 248 25.86 -24.22 9.31
N TYR A 249 24.64 -24.21 9.84
CA TYR A 249 23.39 -23.93 9.14
C TYR A 249 22.47 -23.03 9.99
N PRO A 250 22.98 -21.93 10.59
CA PRO A 250 22.24 -21.21 11.63
C PRO A 250 20.95 -20.60 11.06
N ARG A 251 19.91 -20.54 11.92
CA ARG A 251 18.55 -20.09 11.54
C ARG A 251 18.52 -18.75 10.80
N ASN A 252 19.44 -17.84 11.15
CA ASN A 252 19.50 -16.49 10.60
C ASN A 252 20.50 -16.33 9.43
N ASP A 253 21.01 -17.42 8.85
CA ASP A 253 21.84 -17.35 7.64
C ASP A 253 21.02 -16.93 6.41
N ALA A 254 21.61 -16.11 5.54
CA ALA A 254 21.05 -15.76 4.24
C ALA A 254 21.25 -16.87 3.18
N LEU A 255 22.21 -17.79 3.40
CA LEU A 255 22.56 -18.86 2.46
C LEU A 255 22.06 -20.26 2.85
N ARG A 256 21.95 -20.57 4.15
CA ARG A 256 21.51 -21.89 4.67
C ARG A 256 20.47 -21.81 5.81
N PRO A 257 19.36 -21.04 5.68
CA PRO A 257 18.38 -20.85 6.74
C PRO A 257 17.73 -22.19 7.15
N THR A 258 18.09 -22.70 8.33
CA THR A 258 17.67 -24.02 8.81
C THR A 258 17.17 -23.92 10.25
N GLN A 259 16.13 -24.68 10.59
CA GLN A 259 15.55 -24.72 11.92
C GLN A 259 15.29 -26.15 12.35
N LEU A 260 15.99 -26.61 13.38
CA LEU A 260 15.56 -27.79 14.14
C LEU A 260 14.29 -27.46 14.93
N LEU A 261 13.38 -28.42 15.01
CA LEU A 261 12.22 -28.45 15.88
C LEU A 261 12.30 -29.74 16.72
N ASP A 262 13.19 -29.69 17.71
CA ASP A 262 13.44 -30.71 18.71
C ASP A 262 12.28 -30.85 19.70
N GLU A 263 12.08 -32.06 20.22
CA GLU A 263 10.92 -32.48 21.01
C GLU A 263 9.55 -32.09 20.42
N ALA A 264 9.45 -31.72 19.14
CA ALA A 264 8.20 -31.24 18.55
C ALA A 264 7.19 -32.37 18.30
N TRP A 265 7.64 -33.63 18.26
CA TRP A 265 6.79 -34.80 18.07
C TRP A 265 6.02 -35.14 19.36
N ASP A 266 4.78 -35.62 19.22
CA ASP A 266 3.97 -36.16 20.32
C ASP A 266 4.10 -37.69 20.33
N SER A 267 4.92 -38.24 21.24
CA SER A 267 5.19 -39.69 21.38
C SER A 267 3.94 -40.54 21.63
N LYS A 268 2.80 -39.90 21.93
CA LYS A 268 1.50 -40.53 22.18
C LYS A 268 0.59 -40.55 20.93
N ARG A 269 1.12 -40.21 19.76
CA ARG A 269 0.40 -40.16 18.48
C ARG A 269 0.98 -41.15 17.46
N PHE A 270 0.62 -40.94 16.20
CA PHE A 270 1.05 -41.72 15.05
C PHE A 270 2.50 -41.38 14.65
N ALA A 271 3.18 -42.35 14.02
CA ALA A 271 4.41 -42.13 13.25
C ALA A 271 4.28 -42.82 11.88
N GLY A 272 5.39 -43.04 11.15
CA GLY A 272 5.38 -43.64 9.82
C GLY A 272 4.63 -42.83 8.77
N SER A 273 4.39 -43.48 7.62
CA SER A 273 3.94 -42.84 6.39
C SER A 273 2.65 -42.02 6.49
N SER A 274 1.67 -42.40 7.34
CA SER A 274 0.45 -41.61 7.56
C SER A 274 0.74 -40.23 8.15
N SER A 275 1.73 -40.16 9.03
CA SER A 275 2.15 -38.93 9.72
C SER A 275 2.98 -38.05 8.77
N ILE A 276 3.77 -38.67 7.90
CA ILE A 276 4.49 -37.98 6.81
C ILE A 276 3.51 -37.38 5.80
N VAL A 277 2.43 -38.08 5.42
CA VAL A 277 1.36 -37.52 4.57
C VAL A 277 0.70 -36.31 5.25
N ALA A 278 0.28 -36.44 6.52
CA ALA A 278 -0.35 -35.34 7.26
C ALA A 278 0.56 -34.09 7.38
N LEU A 279 1.88 -34.28 7.52
CA LEU A 279 2.88 -33.21 7.47
C LEU A 279 3.00 -32.60 6.07
N ALA A 280 3.19 -33.44 5.04
CA ALA A 280 3.39 -33.01 3.66
C ALA A 280 2.19 -32.22 3.11
N ASP A 281 0.97 -32.61 3.46
CA ASP A 281 -0.27 -31.97 3.01
C ASP A 281 -0.55 -30.63 3.72
N ARG A 282 -0.09 -30.47 4.98
CA ARG A 282 -0.35 -29.26 5.78
C ARG A 282 0.80 -28.25 5.79
N LEU A 283 1.99 -28.65 5.36
CA LEU A 283 3.18 -27.81 5.25
C LEU A 283 3.66 -27.67 3.78
N GLU A 284 2.75 -27.77 2.79
CA GLU A 284 3.11 -27.77 1.36
C GLU A 284 3.95 -26.57 0.89
N SER A 285 3.78 -25.39 1.52
CA SER A 285 4.53 -24.18 1.19
C SER A 285 5.95 -24.14 1.76
N GLU A 286 6.36 -25.13 2.56
CA GLU A 286 7.54 -25.04 3.44
C GLU A 286 8.42 -26.28 3.35
N PRO A 287 9.75 -26.13 3.32
CA PRO A 287 10.63 -27.27 3.19
C PRO A 287 10.83 -27.99 4.52
N LEU A 288 10.67 -29.31 4.52
CA LEU A 288 10.75 -30.13 5.73
C LEU A 288 11.59 -31.40 5.54
N VAL A 289 12.25 -31.80 6.63
CA VAL A 289 12.93 -33.07 6.82
C VAL A 289 12.36 -33.76 8.06
N VAL A 290 12.06 -35.05 7.97
CA VAL A 290 11.77 -35.89 9.15
C VAL A 290 12.80 -36.99 9.21
N LEU A 291 13.50 -37.08 10.34
CA LEU A 291 14.40 -38.18 10.69
C LEU A 291 13.63 -39.17 11.56
N GLU A 292 13.26 -40.31 10.99
CA GLU A 292 12.53 -41.38 11.68
C GLU A 292 13.47 -42.54 11.98
N THR A 293 14.03 -42.56 13.19
CA THR A 293 14.57 -43.81 13.73
C THR A 293 13.43 -44.76 14.04
N LYS A 294 13.57 -46.01 13.63
CA LYS A 294 12.58 -47.06 13.91
C LYS A 294 13.26 -48.31 14.47
N VAL A 295 12.92 -48.63 15.72
CA VAL A 295 13.21 -49.94 16.32
C VAL A 295 12.20 -50.98 15.81
N THR A 296 12.65 -52.20 15.59
CA THR A 296 11.82 -53.32 15.12
C THR A 296 12.22 -54.61 15.83
N LEU A 297 11.24 -55.30 16.42
CA LEU A 297 11.41 -56.56 17.16
C LEU A 297 12.44 -56.48 18.32
N ASN A 298 12.64 -55.29 18.90
CA ASN A 298 13.64 -54.99 19.94
C ASN A 298 15.02 -55.61 19.65
N LYS A 299 15.43 -55.55 18.37
CA LYS A 299 16.65 -56.18 17.84
C LYS A 299 17.27 -55.37 16.69
N TYR A 300 16.43 -54.85 15.80
CA TYR A 300 16.87 -54.10 14.63
C TYR A 300 16.54 -52.62 14.75
N LEU A 301 17.46 -51.76 14.32
CA LEU A 301 17.26 -50.33 14.15
C LEU A 301 17.40 -49.97 12.67
N SER A 302 16.55 -49.08 12.19
CA SER A 302 16.59 -48.52 10.83
C SER A 302 16.41 -47.01 10.91
N LEU A 303 17.09 -46.25 10.05
CA LEU A 303 16.88 -44.80 9.94
C LEU A 303 16.21 -44.49 8.60
N ARG A 304 15.07 -43.82 8.69
CA ARG A 304 14.24 -43.40 7.57
C ARG A 304 14.24 -41.88 7.49
N VAL A 305 14.15 -41.38 6.26
CA VAL A 305 14.12 -39.95 5.96
C VAL A 305 12.86 -39.64 5.18
N ALA A 306 12.06 -38.69 5.66
CA ALA A 306 11.15 -37.95 4.79
C ALA A 306 11.77 -36.61 4.40
N TYR A 307 11.59 -36.19 3.14
CA TYR A 307 11.96 -34.84 2.68
C TYR A 307 10.92 -34.29 1.71
N LYS A 308 10.55 -33.02 1.87
CA LYS A 308 9.75 -32.25 0.90
C LYS A 308 10.41 -30.88 0.71
N GLY A 309 10.79 -30.55 -0.53
CA GLY A 309 11.32 -29.24 -0.88
C GLY A 309 10.24 -28.20 -1.19
N ILE A 310 10.63 -26.93 -1.28
CA ILE A 310 9.73 -25.79 -1.51
C ILE A 310 8.92 -26.01 -2.81
N GLY A 311 7.58 -26.03 -2.71
CA GLY A 311 6.68 -26.17 -3.85
C GLY A 311 6.72 -27.54 -4.56
N GLN A 312 7.41 -28.54 -4.01
CA GLN A 312 7.37 -29.90 -4.54
C GLN A 312 6.02 -30.55 -4.21
N LYS A 313 5.35 -31.16 -5.18
CA LYS A 313 4.06 -31.84 -4.94
C LYS A 313 4.23 -33.14 -4.16
N ASN A 314 5.18 -33.96 -4.60
CA ASN A 314 5.50 -35.24 -3.97
C ASN A 314 6.58 -35.03 -2.90
N TYR A 315 6.52 -35.82 -1.83
CA TYR A 315 7.61 -35.96 -0.87
C TYR A 315 8.45 -37.22 -1.18
N PHE A 316 9.71 -37.20 -0.77
CA PHE A 316 10.57 -38.38 -0.67
C PHE A 316 10.37 -39.02 0.72
N TYR A 317 10.32 -40.36 0.80
CA TYR A 317 10.34 -41.11 2.06
C TYR A 317 10.99 -42.48 1.84
N ASP A 318 12.18 -42.71 2.41
CA ASP A 318 12.96 -43.93 2.18
C ASP A 318 13.84 -44.33 3.39
N GLU A 319 14.39 -45.55 3.37
CA GLU A 319 15.20 -46.15 4.43
C GLU A 319 16.71 -45.97 4.16
N VAL A 320 17.26 -44.82 4.60
CA VAL A 320 18.65 -44.38 4.37
C VAL A 320 19.69 -45.24 5.13
N ILE A 321 19.31 -45.84 6.26
CA ILE A 321 20.09 -46.92 6.87
C ILE A 321 19.20 -48.16 6.94
N PRO A 322 19.53 -49.22 6.17
CA PRO A 322 18.79 -50.48 6.23
C PRO A 322 18.96 -51.13 7.60
N ARG A 323 17.93 -51.86 8.03
CA ARG A 323 17.87 -52.57 9.33
C ARG A 323 19.19 -53.24 9.72
N PHE A 324 19.87 -52.69 10.72
CA PHE A 324 21.04 -53.29 11.35
C PHE A 324 20.70 -53.80 12.75
N GLU A 325 21.47 -54.76 13.24
CA GLU A 325 21.29 -55.34 14.57
C GLU A 325 22.08 -54.55 15.62
N TYR A 326 21.41 -53.74 16.42
CA TYR A 326 22.10 -52.93 17.44
C TYR A 326 22.68 -53.80 18.58
N GLY A 327 22.19 -55.03 18.73
CA GLY A 327 22.75 -56.03 19.65
C GLY A 327 24.20 -56.42 19.30
N ASP A 328 24.56 -56.48 18.01
CA ASP A 328 25.93 -56.74 17.58
C ASP A 328 26.86 -55.57 17.94
N ILE A 329 26.35 -54.33 17.87
CA ILE A 329 27.09 -53.12 18.24
C ILE A 329 27.33 -53.08 19.76
N LEU A 330 26.29 -53.31 20.58
CA LEU A 330 26.42 -53.42 22.03
C LEU A 330 27.41 -54.54 22.43
N LEU A 331 27.40 -55.67 21.71
CA LEU A 331 28.34 -56.77 21.92
C LEU A 331 29.77 -56.43 21.46
N ALA A 332 29.94 -55.64 20.40
CA ALA A 332 31.23 -55.14 19.95
C ALA A 332 31.84 -54.14 20.96
N THR A 333 31.05 -53.20 21.47
CA THR A 333 31.46 -52.28 22.54
C THR A 333 31.87 -53.03 23.80
N ALA A 334 31.04 -53.99 24.26
CA ALA A 334 31.35 -54.79 25.44
C ALA A 334 32.62 -55.66 25.27
N LYS A 335 32.89 -56.17 24.07
CA LYS A 335 34.18 -56.83 23.75
C LYS A 335 35.35 -55.85 23.82
N ALA A 336 35.23 -54.67 23.18
CA ALA A 336 36.27 -53.64 23.18
C ALA A 336 36.61 -53.15 24.60
N ARG A 337 35.60 -53.03 25.47
CA ARG A 337 35.72 -52.68 26.90
C ARG A 337 36.43 -53.74 27.75
N ILE A 338 36.32 -55.03 27.38
CA ILE A 338 36.97 -56.15 28.09
C ILE A 338 38.38 -56.45 27.54
N GLY A 339 38.60 -56.21 26.25
CA GLY A 339 39.89 -56.39 25.56
C GLY A 339 40.10 -57.79 24.96
N GLU A 340 40.91 -57.87 23.92
CA GLU A 340 41.13 -59.08 23.10
C GLU A 340 41.81 -60.25 23.85
N THR A 341 42.42 -59.99 25.02
CA THR A 341 43.31 -60.94 25.71
C THR A 341 42.58 -61.98 26.55
N VAL A 342 41.26 -61.88 26.72
CA VAL A 342 40.47 -62.82 27.51
C VAL A 342 39.71 -63.78 26.59
N PRO A 343 39.89 -65.11 26.70
CA PRO A 343 39.10 -66.09 25.94
C PRO A 343 37.69 -66.21 26.55
N VAL A 344 36.81 -65.27 26.21
CA VAL A 344 35.44 -65.18 26.75
C VAL A 344 34.45 -65.96 25.89
N ASP A 345 33.67 -66.86 26.50
CA ASP A 345 32.42 -67.35 25.90
C ASP A 345 31.53 -66.14 25.57
N THR A 346 31.23 -65.90 24.29
CA THR A 346 30.38 -64.77 23.87
C THR A 346 29.01 -64.75 24.57
N GLN A 347 28.54 -65.91 25.03
CA GLN A 347 27.31 -66.09 25.83
C GLN A 347 27.40 -65.57 27.29
N LYS A 348 28.57 -65.09 27.76
CA LYS A 348 28.79 -64.59 29.12
C LYS A 348 29.13 -63.09 29.20
N ILE A 349 29.25 -62.41 28.06
CA ILE A 349 29.54 -60.96 28.02
C ILE A 349 28.29 -60.21 28.46
N GLN A 350 28.39 -59.42 29.54
CA GLN A 350 27.31 -58.59 30.05
C GLN A 350 27.43 -57.16 29.50
N VAL A 351 26.40 -56.74 28.78
CA VAL A 351 26.21 -55.34 28.35
C VAL A 351 25.92 -54.48 29.59
N THR A 352 26.61 -53.36 29.71
CA THR A 352 26.48 -52.36 30.79
C THR A 352 25.97 -51.03 30.24
N PRO A 353 25.51 -50.08 31.09
CA PRO A 353 25.05 -48.76 30.63
C PRO A 353 26.08 -48.05 29.73
N ASP A 354 27.37 -48.12 30.07
CA ASP A 354 28.48 -47.55 29.29
C ASP A 354 28.52 -48.05 27.84
N ASP A 355 28.05 -49.28 27.55
CA ASP A 355 28.02 -49.82 26.18
C ASP A 355 26.88 -49.21 25.35
N TRP A 356 25.81 -48.73 26.01
CA TRP A 356 24.68 -48.04 25.36
C TRP A 356 25.00 -46.58 25.04
N GLU A 357 25.81 -45.89 25.85
CA GLU A 357 26.24 -44.52 25.55
C GLU A 357 26.95 -44.45 24.19
N VAL A 358 27.82 -45.42 23.88
CA VAL A 358 28.47 -45.55 22.55
C VAL A 358 27.46 -45.77 21.42
N LEU A 359 26.33 -46.46 21.68
CA LEU A 359 25.25 -46.59 20.70
C LEU A 359 24.53 -45.24 20.48
N TYR A 360 24.43 -44.40 21.51
CA TYR A 360 23.86 -43.05 21.37
C TYR A 360 24.81 -42.11 20.62
N GLU A 361 26.11 -42.09 20.95
CA GLU A 361 27.15 -41.35 20.20
C GLU A 361 27.13 -41.72 18.71
N MET A 362 27.00 -43.03 18.42
CA MET A 362 26.87 -43.53 17.05
C MET A 362 25.59 -43.03 16.37
N LEU A 363 24.44 -43.08 17.06
CA LEU A 363 23.17 -42.58 16.52
C LEU A 363 23.19 -41.05 16.33
N GLU A 364 23.84 -40.30 17.22
CA GLU A 364 24.04 -38.86 17.13
C GLU A 364 24.82 -38.47 15.86
N VAL A 365 25.97 -39.09 15.63
CA VAL A 365 26.78 -38.87 14.41
C VAL A 365 26.01 -39.27 13.16
N VAL A 366 25.30 -40.41 13.19
CA VAL A 366 24.41 -40.86 12.12
C VAL A 366 23.34 -39.83 11.76
N HIS A 367 22.61 -39.28 12.75
CA HIS A 367 21.59 -38.26 12.51
C HIS A 367 22.21 -36.96 12.00
N CYS A 368 23.39 -36.57 12.50
CA CYS A 368 24.12 -35.40 12.02
C CYS A 368 24.53 -35.54 10.54
N VAL A 369 25.10 -36.68 10.13
CA VAL A 369 25.48 -36.94 8.73
C VAL A 369 24.26 -36.91 7.81
N VAL A 370 23.15 -37.54 8.20
CA VAL A 370 21.93 -37.59 7.37
C VAL A 370 21.26 -36.20 7.30
N ALA A 371 21.11 -35.49 8.41
CA ALA A 371 20.52 -34.16 8.45
C ALA A 371 21.30 -33.15 7.59
N THR A 372 22.63 -33.15 7.71
CA THR A 372 23.51 -32.24 6.95
C THR A 372 23.55 -32.56 5.46
N TRP A 373 23.55 -33.85 5.07
CA TRP A 373 23.42 -34.24 3.66
C TRP A 373 22.14 -33.66 3.03
N ILE A 374 21.01 -33.79 3.70
CA ILE A 374 19.71 -33.29 3.18
C ILE A 374 19.70 -31.76 3.16
N ALA A 375 20.27 -31.10 4.18
CA ALA A 375 20.41 -29.66 4.23
C ALA A 375 21.32 -29.12 3.11
N ASP A 376 22.44 -29.78 2.83
CA ASP A 376 23.34 -29.43 1.73
C ASP A 376 22.66 -29.57 0.37
N VAL A 377 21.98 -30.69 0.11
CA VAL A 377 21.22 -30.88 -1.16
C VAL A 377 20.11 -29.83 -1.27
N HIS A 378 19.41 -29.52 -0.19
CA HIS A 378 18.39 -28.49 -0.15
C HIS A 378 18.96 -27.10 -0.49
N HIS A 379 19.99 -26.65 0.22
CA HIS A 379 20.56 -25.31 0.04
C HIS A 379 21.35 -25.19 -1.28
N LEU A 380 21.89 -26.27 -1.82
CA LEU A 380 22.48 -26.31 -3.17
C LEU A 380 21.41 -26.15 -4.27
N ILE A 381 20.21 -26.71 -4.08
CA ILE A 381 19.06 -26.49 -4.99
C ILE A 381 18.63 -25.02 -4.93
N TYR A 382 18.10 -24.59 -3.78
CA TYR A 382 17.33 -23.34 -3.68
C TYR A 382 18.20 -22.09 -3.49
N HIS A 383 19.36 -22.20 -2.82
CA HIS A 383 20.26 -21.08 -2.50
C HIS A 383 21.59 -21.10 -3.27
N ASN A 384 21.87 -22.15 -4.07
CA ASN A 384 23.16 -22.38 -4.72
C ASN A 384 24.34 -22.39 -3.72
N ALA A 385 24.12 -22.87 -2.50
CA ALA A 385 25.15 -22.98 -1.47
C ALA A 385 25.93 -24.29 -1.63
N SER A 386 27.27 -24.24 -1.67
CA SER A 386 28.10 -25.45 -1.76
C SER A 386 27.94 -26.36 -0.53
N PRO A 387 27.98 -27.70 -0.68
CA PRO A 387 27.89 -28.63 0.44
C PRO A 387 28.97 -28.44 1.51
N LEU A 388 28.58 -28.54 2.78
CA LEU A 388 29.47 -28.46 3.94
C LEU A 388 29.80 -29.84 4.54
N LEU A 389 28.88 -30.82 4.48
CA LEU A 389 29.10 -32.18 4.99
C LEU A 389 30.43 -32.80 4.54
N PRO A 390 30.92 -32.65 3.29
CA PRO A 390 32.24 -33.20 2.95
C PRO A 390 33.37 -32.69 3.85
N GLN A 391 33.29 -31.44 4.30
CA GLN A 391 34.27 -30.84 5.21
C GLN A 391 34.06 -31.36 6.65
N LEU A 392 32.80 -31.40 7.10
CA LEU A 392 32.39 -31.82 8.45
C LEU A 392 32.53 -33.33 8.70
N LEU A 393 32.46 -34.16 7.66
CA LEU A 393 32.50 -35.62 7.75
C LEU A 393 33.75 -36.10 8.47
N SER A 394 34.89 -35.46 8.19
CA SER A 394 36.17 -35.82 8.82
C SER A 394 36.23 -35.44 10.30
N GLU A 395 35.33 -34.61 10.81
CA GLU A 395 35.21 -34.27 12.23
C GLU A 395 34.21 -35.23 12.90
N LEU A 396 33.01 -35.35 12.32
CA LEU A 396 31.96 -36.26 12.74
C LEU A 396 32.41 -37.73 12.88
N VAL A 397 33.20 -38.25 11.93
CA VAL A 397 33.68 -39.65 11.98
C VAL A 397 34.81 -39.84 12.99
N LYS A 398 35.55 -38.79 13.38
CA LYS A 398 36.59 -38.87 14.44
C LYS A 398 36.00 -38.94 15.85
N GLU A 399 34.74 -38.58 16.03
CA GLU A 399 34.04 -38.70 17.32
C GLU A 399 33.69 -40.18 17.63
N LEU A 400 33.71 -41.07 16.64
CA LEU A 400 33.34 -42.48 16.81
C LEU A 400 34.53 -43.38 17.18
N PRO A 401 34.35 -44.35 18.10
CA PRO A 401 35.38 -45.33 18.44
C PRO A 401 35.91 -46.13 17.24
N ASN A 402 37.24 -46.24 17.13
CA ASN A 402 37.94 -46.88 16.00
C ASN A 402 37.40 -48.28 15.61
N PHE A 403 36.92 -49.08 16.57
CA PHE A 403 36.39 -50.41 16.27
C PHE A 403 35.13 -50.37 15.38
N LEU A 404 34.30 -49.33 15.52
CA LEU A 404 33.15 -49.07 14.64
C LEU A 404 33.57 -48.59 13.24
N LEU A 405 34.83 -48.15 13.06
CA LEU A 405 35.38 -47.74 11.76
C LEU A 405 36.01 -48.92 10.99
N THR A 406 36.42 -49.99 11.70
CA THR A 406 37.20 -51.09 11.14
C THR A 406 36.48 -52.44 11.06
N ASP A 407 35.38 -52.65 11.79
CA ASP A 407 34.61 -53.90 11.71
C ASP A 407 33.87 -54.01 10.36
N THR A 408 33.89 -55.21 9.80
CA THR A 408 33.09 -55.64 8.65
C THR A 408 31.58 -55.35 8.76
N ASN A 409 31.03 -55.24 9.97
CA ASN A 409 29.63 -54.88 10.21
C ASN A 409 29.41 -53.37 10.48
N SER A 410 30.38 -52.50 10.16
CA SER A 410 30.25 -51.05 10.36
C SER A 410 29.05 -50.45 9.63
N ILE A 411 28.15 -49.83 10.39
CA ILE A 411 27.00 -49.02 9.90
C ILE A 411 27.42 -47.86 8.99
N LEU A 412 28.67 -47.39 9.12
CA LEU A 412 29.15 -46.21 8.40
C LEU A 412 29.36 -46.51 6.92
N VAL A 413 29.73 -47.74 6.55
CA VAL A 413 29.91 -48.12 5.15
C VAL A 413 28.61 -48.01 4.35
N PRO A 414 27.47 -48.64 4.74
CA PRO A 414 26.21 -48.47 4.03
C PRO A 414 25.65 -47.05 4.15
N LEU A 415 25.78 -46.37 5.31
CA LEU A 415 25.38 -44.96 5.43
C LEU A 415 26.12 -44.07 4.42
N MET A 416 27.44 -44.18 4.35
CA MET A 416 28.24 -43.40 3.40
C MET A 416 27.90 -43.76 1.97
N GLN A 417 27.65 -45.05 1.65
CA GLN A 417 27.19 -45.45 0.32
C GLN A 417 25.85 -44.80 -0.06
N GLU A 418 24.85 -44.73 0.83
CA GLU A 418 23.57 -44.05 0.52
C GLU A 418 23.74 -42.53 0.40
N VAL A 419 24.54 -41.89 1.26
CA VAL A 419 24.85 -40.46 1.12
C VAL A 419 25.58 -40.17 -0.20
N MET A 420 26.51 -41.03 -0.63
CA MET A 420 27.20 -40.91 -1.93
C MET A 420 26.23 -41.12 -3.11
N LYS A 421 25.36 -42.15 -3.06
CA LYS A 421 24.31 -42.37 -4.07
C LYS A 421 23.37 -41.17 -4.17
N GLY A 422 23.02 -40.59 -3.03
CA GLY A 422 22.20 -39.39 -2.92
C GLY A 422 22.82 -38.18 -3.64
N TYR A 423 24.07 -37.85 -3.33
CA TYR A 423 24.81 -36.80 -4.05
C TYR A 423 24.97 -37.12 -5.54
N LEU A 424 25.36 -38.35 -5.89
CA LEU A 424 25.55 -38.79 -7.27
C LEU A 424 24.27 -38.64 -8.11
N ALA A 425 23.13 -39.10 -7.59
CA ALA A 425 21.83 -38.99 -8.27
C ALA A 425 21.38 -37.53 -8.45
N PHE A 426 21.74 -36.64 -7.51
CA PHE A 426 21.47 -35.22 -7.62
C PHE A 426 22.40 -34.52 -8.61
N PHE A 427 23.71 -34.77 -8.54
CA PHE A 427 24.71 -34.20 -9.47
C PHE A 427 24.46 -34.64 -10.92
N GLN A 428 24.04 -35.89 -11.16
CA GLN A 428 23.62 -36.36 -12.49
C GLN A 428 22.35 -35.67 -13.03
N GLN A 429 21.52 -35.06 -12.17
CA GLN A 429 20.44 -34.16 -12.60
C GLN A 429 20.96 -32.75 -12.86
N MET A 430 21.88 -32.22 -12.02
CA MET A 430 22.54 -30.93 -12.26
C MET A 430 23.29 -30.87 -13.60
N GLU A 431 23.89 -31.97 -14.05
CA GLU A 431 24.53 -32.07 -15.39
C GLU A 431 23.58 -31.71 -16.56
N ARG A 432 22.27 -31.79 -16.35
CA ARG A 432 21.23 -31.46 -17.35
C ARG A 432 20.72 -30.02 -17.23
N THR A 433 21.33 -29.21 -16.37
CA THR A 433 20.95 -27.81 -16.09
C THR A 433 22.07 -26.85 -16.47
N GLU A 434 21.77 -25.55 -16.50
CA GLU A 434 22.75 -24.48 -16.72
C GLU A 434 23.89 -24.47 -15.67
N ARG A 435 23.72 -25.15 -14.52
CA ARG A 435 24.75 -25.28 -13.46
C ARG A 435 25.72 -26.45 -13.68
N CYS A 436 25.66 -27.16 -14.81
CA CYS A 436 26.47 -28.35 -15.08
C CYS A 436 27.99 -28.15 -14.86
N TYR A 437 28.50 -26.93 -15.12
CA TYR A 437 29.91 -26.58 -14.91
C TYR A 437 30.40 -26.69 -13.46
N GLN A 438 29.51 -26.64 -12.47
CA GLN A 438 29.85 -26.78 -11.05
C GLN A 438 30.06 -28.25 -10.63
N VAL A 439 29.43 -29.20 -11.35
CA VAL A 439 29.38 -30.62 -10.97
C VAL A 439 30.77 -31.27 -10.79
N PRO A 440 31.76 -31.07 -11.68
CA PRO A 440 33.09 -31.67 -11.50
C PRO A 440 33.77 -31.22 -10.21
N GLU A 441 33.52 -29.97 -9.79
CA GLU A 441 34.10 -29.40 -8.58
C GLU A 441 33.39 -29.86 -7.31
N LEU A 442 32.07 -30.07 -7.36
CA LEU A 442 31.28 -30.62 -6.25
C LEU A 442 31.69 -32.07 -5.95
N PHE A 443 31.95 -32.87 -6.99
CA PHE A 443 32.56 -34.20 -6.83
C PHE A 443 33.95 -34.15 -6.16
N LEU A 444 34.76 -33.10 -6.41
CA LEU A 444 36.06 -32.95 -5.74
C LEU A 444 35.93 -32.51 -4.28
N ASP A 445 34.95 -31.68 -3.93
CA ASP A 445 34.67 -31.37 -2.51
C ASP A 445 34.24 -32.64 -1.77
N LEU A 446 33.35 -33.44 -2.37
CA LEU A 446 32.91 -34.73 -1.85
C LEU A 446 34.08 -35.70 -1.67
N ALA A 447 34.94 -35.83 -2.70
CA ALA A 447 36.17 -36.62 -2.64
C ALA A 447 37.11 -36.16 -1.52
N GLN A 448 37.28 -34.84 -1.31
CA GLN A 448 38.16 -34.28 -0.27
C GLN A 448 37.73 -34.69 1.14
N GLY A 449 36.42 -34.82 1.39
CA GLY A 449 35.89 -35.27 2.67
C GLY A 449 36.21 -36.74 2.97
N LEU A 450 36.03 -37.58 1.96
CA LEU A 450 36.20 -39.04 2.04
C LEU A 450 37.66 -39.47 2.26
N VAL A 451 38.66 -38.62 1.98
CA VAL A 451 40.09 -38.99 2.09
C VAL A 451 40.48 -39.45 3.50
N ASN A 452 39.79 -38.96 4.53
CA ASN A 452 40.07 -39.27 5.93
C ASN A 452 39.44 -40.59 6.40
N LEU A 453 38.68 -41.29 5.55
CA LEU A 453 38.12 -42.61 5.87
C LEU A 453 39.18 -43.72 5.70
N PRO A 454 39.04 -44.86 6.41
CA PRO A 454 39.98 -45.98 6.27
C PRO A 454 40.05 -46.56 4.85
N ASP A 455 38.95 -46.52 4.10
CA ASP A 455 38.90 -46.92 2.70
C ASP A 455 38.83 -45.69 1.76
N GLN A 456 39.89 -45.51 0.97
CA GLN A 456 40.00 -44.46 -0.04
C GLN A 456 39.34 -44.84 -1.39
N SER A 457 38.69 -46.00 -1.51
CA SER A 457 37.99 -46.40 -2.73
C SER A 457 36.89 -45.40 -3.11
N MET A 458 36.08 -44.97 -2.13
CA MET A 458 35.00 -44.00 -2.33
C MET A 458 35.53 -42.63 -2.78
N ALA A 459 36.63 -42.15 -2.18
CA ALA A 459 37.29 -40.91 -2.59
C ALA A 459 37.77 -40.99 -4.05
N ASN A 460 38.37 -42.10 -4.45
CA ASN A 460 38.80 -42.36 -5.83
C ASN A 460 37.63 -42.48 -6.82
N GLU A 461 36.49 -43.02 -6.39
CA GLU A 461 35.26 -43.07 -7.20
C GLU A 461 34.72 -41.65 -7.47
N GLN A 462 34.69 -40.79 -6.45
CA GLN A 462 34.27 -39.39 -6.64
C GLN A 462 35.26 -38.59 -7.51
N ILE A 463 36.57 -38.88 -7.45
CA ILE A 463 37.56 -38.31 -8.41
C ILE A 463 37.28 -38.81 -9.85
N ARG A 464 36.88 -40.08 -10.02
CA ARG A 464 36.52 -40.62 -11.35
C ARG A 464 35.26 -39.96 -11.92
N GLU A 465 34.20 -39.80 -11.13
CA GLU A 465 33.00 -39.12 -11.60
C GLU A 465 33.24 -37.62 -11.83
N SER A 466 34.07 -36.95 -11.00
CA SER A 466 34.53 -35.58 -11.28
C SER A 466 35.15 -35.43 -12.68
N ILE A 467 36.13 -36.29 -13.00
CA ILE A 467 36.80 -36.27 -14.30
C ILE A 467 35.83 -36.63 -15.43
N THR A 468 34.91 -37.56 -15.18
CA THR A 468 33.92 -37.95 -16.18
C THR A 468 32.93 -36.81 -16.46
N ALA A 469 32.46 -36.09 -15.43
CA ALA A 469 31.65 -34.89 -15.58
C ALA A 469 32.40 -33.76 -16.33
N PHE A 470 33.69 -33.54 -15.99
CA PHE A 470 34.55 -32.57 -16.67
C PHE A 470 34.70 -32.85 -18.18
N LEU A 471 34.76 -34.13 -18.56
CA LEU A 471 34.77 -34.55 -19.96
C LEU A 471 33.38 -34.43 -20.60
N ARG A 472 32.29 -34.81 -19.91
CA ARG A 472 30.89 -34.68 -20.40
C ARG A 472 30.57 -33.25 -20.81
N ILE A 473 30.99 -32.25 -20.01
CA ILE A 473 30.79 -30.81 -20.30
C ILE A 473 31.44 -30.39 -21.63
N ARG A 474 32.51 -31.06 -22.08
CA ARG A 474 33.16 -30.84 -23.38
C ARG A 474 32.85 -31.95 -24.38
N ASN A 475 31.64 -32.52 -24.30
CA ASN A 475 31.09 -33.54 -25.19
C ASN A 475 31.92 -34.83 -25.30
N CYS A 476 32.76 -35.14 -24.30
CA CYS A 476 33.60 -36.33 -24.27
C CYS A 476 33.07 -37.33 -23.24
N THR A 477 32.71 -38.54 -23.68
CA THR A 477 32.04 -39.53 -22.81
C THR A 477 32.89 -40.74 -22.42
N ASP A 478 34.05 -40.94 -23.07
CA ASP A 478 34.94 -42.07 -22.80
C ASP A 478 36.22 -41.61 -22.08
N LEU A 479 36.46 -42.12 -20.86
CA LEU A 479 37.68 -41.89 -20.09
C LEU A 479 38.96 -42.31 -20.86
N LYS A 480 38.86 -43.18 -21.88
CA LYS A 480 39.99 -43.50 -22.75
C LYS A 480 40.54 -42.28 -23.51
N VAL A 481 39.75 -41.22 -23.72
CA VAL A 481 40.21 -39.97 -24.38
C VAL A 481 41.40 -39.35 -23.63
N ILE A 482 41.51 -39.53 -22.30
CA ILE A 482 42.66 -39.10 -21.49
C ILE A 482 43.99 -39.73 -21.97
N LYS A 483 43.94 -40.88 -22.65
CA LYS A 483 45.11 -41.56 -23.23
C LYS A 483 45.50 -41.02 -24.62
N HIS A 484 44.68 -40.18 -25.23
CA HIS A 484 44.86 -39.66 -26.59
C HIS A 484 45.21 -38.16 -26.55
N ARG A 485 46.51 -37.85 -26.50
CA ARG A 485 47.05 -36.49 -26.27
C ARG A 485 46.46 -35.42 -27.20
N GLU A 486 46.36 -35.72 -28.49
CA GLU A 486 45.88 -34.79 -29.53
C GLU A 486 44.42 -34.37 -29.34
N MET A 487 43.58 -35.26 -28.79
CA MET A 487 42.19 -34.91 -28.45
C MET A 487 42.18 -33.96 -27.25
N MET A 488 42.93 -34.31 -26.19
CA MET A 488 42.98 -33.50 -24.96
C MET A 488 43.59 -32.11 -25.16
N GLU A 489 44.57 -31.94 -26.05
CA GLU A 489 45.12 -30.60 -26.38
C GLU A 489 44.11 -29.67 -27.08
N ASN A 490 43.00 -30.20 -27.62
CA ASN A 490 41.87 -29.42 -28.14
C ASN A 490 40.71 -29.27 -27.13
N ILE A 491 40.75 -29.98 -26.01
CA ILE A 491 39.71 -30.00 -24.96
C ILE A 491 40.08 -29.07 -23.80
N LEU A 492 41.36 -28.98 -23.44
CA LEU A 492 41.85 -28.20 -22.30
C LEU A 492 41.97 -26.70 -22.64
N VAL A 493 41.42 -25.84 -21.77
CA VAL A 493 41.38 -24.38 -21.94
C VAL A 493 42.06 -23.70 -20.74
N SER A 494 42.66 -22.52 -20.94
CA SER A 494 43.35 -21.78 -19.85
C SER A 494 42.46 -21.40 -18.66
N SER A 495 41.14 -21.39 -18.85
CA SER A 495 40.12 -21.22 -17.81
C SER A 495 40.05 -22.37 -16.81
N ASP A 496 40.52 -23.55 -17.18
CA ASP A 496 40.30 -24.80 -16.42
C ASP A 496 41.22 -24.91 -15.18
N ARG A 497 42.02 -23.87 -14.94
CA ARG A 497 43.05 -23.79 -13.89
C ARG A 497 42.52 -24.19 -12.51
N ASP A 498 41.39 -23.63 -12.12
CA ASP A 498 40.93 -23.72 -10.72
C ASP A 498 40.44 -25.15 -10.42
N TYR A 499 39.73 -25.77 -11.37
CA TYR A 499 39.43 -27.20 -11.36
C TYR A 499 40.70 -28.06 -11.23
N PHE A 500 41.74 -27.77 -12.02
CA PHE A 500 42.98 -28.57 -11.96
C PHE A 500 43.79 -28.37 -10.67
N GLN A 501 43.79 -27.17 -10.09
CA GLN A 501 44.37 -26.92 -8.77
C GLN A 501 43.59 -27.68 -7.68
N LYS A 502 42.26 -27.76 -7.79
CA LYS A 502 41.42 -28.57 -6.89
C LYS A 502 41.66 -30.07 -7.05
N LEU A 503 41.76 -30.57 -8.29
CA LEU A 503 42.06 -31.96 -8.60
C LEU A 503 43.45 -32.38 -8.09
N GLU A 504 44.47 -31.53 -8.25
CA GLU A 504 45.80 -31.72 -7.67
C GLU A 504 45.74 -31.81 -6.14
N LYS A 505 45.08 -30.84 -5.49
CA LYS A 505 44.95 -30.80 -4.03
C LYS A 505 44.35 -32.09 -3.48
N VAL A 506 43.23 -32.55 -4.05
CA VAL A 506 42.55 -33.78 -3.61
C VAL A 506 43.39 -35.02 -3.93
N SER A 507 44.04 -35.08 -5.09
CA SER A 507 44.95 -36.19 -5.45
C SER A 507 46.14 -36.29 -4.48
N ASN A 508 46.74 -35.16 -4.11
CA ASN A 508 47.84 -35.14 -3.14
C ASN A 508 47.41 -35.56 -1.73
N LEU A 509 46.15 -35.32 -1.34
CA LEU A 509 45.60 -35.77 -0.06
C LEU A 509 45.34 -37.30 -0.06
N VAL A 510 44.79 -37.87 -1.13
CA VAL A 510 44.63 -39.34 -1.29
C VAL A 510 46.01 -40.03 -1.35
N GLY A 511 46.99 -39.36 -1.93
CA GLY A 511 48.39 -39.80 -1.99
C GLY A 511 48.71 -40.52 -3.30
N MET A 512 49.83 -40.16 -3.93
CA MET A 512 50.15 -40.50 -5.33
C MET A 512 50.17 -42.00 -5.69
N LYS A 513 50.25 -42.92 -4.72
CA LYS A 513 50.15 -44.38 -4.96
C LYS A 513 48.70 -44.89 -5.06
N ASN A 514 47.76 -44.18 -4.45
CA ASN A 514 46.37 -44.62 -4.27
C ASN A 514 45.41 -43.88 -5.21
N VAL A 515 45.84 -42.76 -5.81
CA VAL A 515 45.08 -41.98 -6.81
C VAL A 515 44.91 -42.74 -8.12
N ILE A 516 43.70 -42.70 -8.70
CA ILE A 516 43.41 -43.30 -10.01
C ILE A 516 44.38 -42.85 -11.14
N PRO A 517 44.84 -43.75 -12.03
CA PRO A 517 45.75 -43.40 -13.12
C PRO A 517 45.22 -42.30 -14.06
N GLU A 518 43.90 -42.21 -14.23
CA GLU A 518 43.23 -41.20 -15.05
C GLU A 518 43.54 -39.77 -14.58
N ALA A 519 43.48 -39.52 -13.27
CA ALA A 519 43.76 -38.21 -12.68
C ALA A 519 45.24 -37.81 -12.87
N ASN A 520 46.16 -38.74 -12.59
CA ASN A 520 47.60 -38.52 -12.76
C ASN A 520 47.99 -38.24 -14.23
N ASN A 521 47.39 -38.93 -15.20
CA ASN A 521 47.61 -38.65 -16.62
C ASN A 521 47.04 -37.29 -17.04
N LEU A 522 45.82 -36.96 -16.59
CA LEU A 522 45.15 -35.70 -16.90
C LEU A 522 45.92 -34.48 -16.33
N LEU A 523 46.36 -34.55 -15.07
CA LEU A 523 47.18 -33.52 -14.43
C LEU A 523 48.51 -33.31 -15.17
N ARG A 524 49.22 -34.39 -15.56
CA ARG A 524 50.46 -34.27 -16.35
C ARG A 524 50.20 -33.51 -17.66
N MET A 525 49.12 -33.83 -18.36
CA MET A 525 48.77 -33.21 -19.65
C MET A 525 48.34 -31.75 -19.49
N TRP A 526 47.68 -31.40 -18.38
CA TRP A 526 47.45 -30.01 -18.00
C TRP A 526 48.76 -29.25 -17.77
N TYR A 527 49.75 -29.82 -17.07
CA TYR A 527 51.05 -29.17 -16.88
C TYR A 527 51.84 -28.98 -18.18
N GLU A 528 51.78 -29.94 -19.10
CA GLU A 528 52.35 -29.82 -20.45
C GLU A 528 51.67 -28.71 -21.26
N LEU A 529 50.34 -28.57 -21.15
CA LEU A 529 49.58 -27.52 -21.85
C LEU A 529 49.81 -26.13 -21.22
N LYS A 530 49.85 -26.05 -19.89
CA LYS A 530 50.18 -24.83 -19.13
C LYS A 530 51.56 -24.30 -19.52
N THR A 531 52.59 -25.14 -19.51
CA THR A 531 53.95 -24.73 -19.90
C THR A 531 54.05 -24.37 -21.40
N LYS A 532 53.28 -25.02 -22.28
CA LYS A 532 53.09 -24.60 -23.69
C LYS A 532 52.41 -23.23 -23.84
N LEU A 533 51.52 -22.84 -22.94
CA LEU A 533 50.86 -21.53 -22.94
C LEU A 533 51.78 -20.44 -22.39
N GLU A 534 52.40 -20.68 -21.23
CA GLU A 534 53.35 -19.75 -20.60
C GLU A 534 54.53 -19.44 -21.54
N THR A 535 55.08 -20.45 -22.22
CA THR A 535 56.15 -20.23 -23.23
C THR A 535 55.67 -19.56 -24.52
N LYS A 536 54.37 -19.63 -24.87
CA LYS A 536 53.79 -18.85 -25.98
C LYS A 536 53.55 -17.38 -25.58
N GLN A 537 53.17 -17.10 -24.33
CA GLN A 537 53.04 -15.74 -23.82
C GLN A 537 54.41 -15.06 -23.76
N LEU A 538 55.41 -15.71 -23.14
CA LEU A 538 56.78 -15.20 -23.06
C LEU A 538 57.40 -14.96 -24.45
N ARG A 539 57.07 -15.78 -25.46
CA ARG A 539 57.50 -15.52 -26.85
C ARG A 539 56.88 -14.25 -27.42
N LYS A 540 55.57 -14.03 -27.25
CA LYS A 540 54.91 -12.80 -27.71
C LYS A 540 55.45 -11.57 -26.99
N GLU A 541 55.68 -11.65 -25.69
CA GLU A 541 56.26 -10.57 -24.89
C GLU A 541 57.68 -10.23 -25.39
N ASN A 542 58.52 -11.23 -25.67
CA ASN A 542 59.84 -11.03 -26.26
C ASN A 542 59.78 -10.53 -27.71
N GLU A 543 58.83 -10.99 -28.53
CA GLU A 543 58.60 -10.52 -29.91
C GLU A 543 58.15 -9.04 -29.94
N GLU A 544 57.27 -8.64 -29.01
CA GLU A 544 56.83 -7.25 -28.84
C GLU A 544 57.93 -6.36 -28.25
N GLU A 545 58.73 -6.85 -27.30
CA GLU A 545 59.91 -6.14 -26.80
C GLU A 545 60.95 -5.94 -27.91
N GLU A 546 61.16 -6.94 -28.77
CA GLU A 546 62.10 -6.89 -29.89
C GLU A 546 61.62 -5.98 -31.02
N GLU A 547 60.32 -5.99 -31.36
CA GLU A 547 59.72 -4.97 -32.25
C GLU A 547 59.93 -3.56 -31.68
N ASN A 548 59.73 -3.36 -30.37
CA ASN A 548 59.94 -2.08 -29.73
C ASN A 548 61.43 -1.66 -29.73
N ARG A 549 62.38 -2.59 -29.52
CA ARG A 549 63.81 -2.34 -29.69
C ARG A 549 64.14 -1.93 -31.13
N GLN A 550 63.61 -2.63 -32.13
CA GLN A 550 63.85 -2.33 -33.55
C GLN A 550 63.22 -0.99 -33.98
N ARG A 551 62.05 -0.61 -33.44
CA ARG A 551 61.46 0.72 -33.62
C ARG A 551 62.37 1.80 -33.03
N GLN A 552 62.82 1.65 -31.78
CA GLN A 552 63.75 2.60 -31.14
C GLN A 552 65.09 2.70 -31.89
N GLU A 553 65.61 1.59 -32.43
CA GLU A 553 66.84 1.61 -33.22
C GLU A 553 66.64 2.27 -34.60
N MET A 554 65.50 2.08 -35.26
CA MET A 554 65.14 2.82 -36.48
C MET A 554 64.95 4.32 -36.20
N GLU A 555 64.35 4.70 -35.08
CA GLU A 555 64.22 6.11 -34.68
C GLU A 555 65.59 6.73 -34.36
N ARG A 556 66.47 6.00 -33.68
CA ARG A 556 67.88 6.41 -33.50
C ARG A 556 68.61 6.58 -34.83
N LYS A 557 68.53 5.61 -35.74
CA LYS A 557 69.17 5.69 -37.07
C LYS A 557 68.63 6.86 -37.89
N LYS A 558 67.32 7.13 -37.86
CA LYS A 558 66.71 8.33 -38.47
C LYS A 558 67.20 9.62 -37.81
N ALA A 559 67.34 9.67 -36.49
CA ALA A 559 67.86 10.83 -35.78
C ALA A 559 69.36 11.07 -36.07
N GLU A 560 70.16 10.01 -36.21
CA GLU A 560 71.57 10.08 -36.61
C GLU A 560 71.73 10.48 -38.08
N GLU A 561 70.89 9.98 -38.98
CA GLU A 561 70.83 10.40 -40.38
C GLU A 561 70.41 11.87 -40.50
N GLN A 562 69.41 12.32 -39.73
CA GLN A 562 69.04 13.74 -39.65
C GLN A 562 70.19 14.61 -39.11
N ARG A 563 70.90 14.15 -38.06
CA ARG A 563 72.10 14.84 -37.55
C ARG A 563 73.20 14.90 -38.60
N ARG A 564 73.47 13.80 -39.30
CA ARG A 564 74.47 13.73 -40.36
C ARG A 564 74.10 14.63 -41.54
N ASN A 565 72.84 14.65 -41.98
CA ASN A 565 72.36 15.54 -43.03
C ASN A 565 72.40 17.01 -42.59
N ALA A 566 72.18 17.32 -41.31
CA ALA A 566 72.40 18.66 -40.76
C ALA A 566 73.90 19.04 -40.72
N GLU A 567 74.78 18.09 -40.41
CA GLU A 567 76.23 18.29 -40.36
C GLU A 567 76.84 18.43 -41.78
N GLU A 568 76.41 17.62 -42.75
CA GLU A 568 76.77 17.76 -44.15
C GLU A 568 76.23 19.08 -44.75
N ASN A 569 75.03 19.53 -44.33
CA ASN A 569 74.53 20.86 -44.71
C ASN A 569 75.33 22.00 -44.05
N ARG A 570 75.77 21.85 -42.80
CA ARG A 570 76.71 22.80 -42.16
C ARG A 570 78.04 22.83 -42.91
N GLN A 571 78.60 21.68 -43.26
CA GLN A 571 79.86 21.60 -44.02
C GLN A 571 79.71 22.16 -45.43
N ARG A 572 78.57 21.99 -46.10
CA ARG A 572 78.24 22.69 -47.35
C ARG A 572 78.18 24.20 -47.15
N GLN A 573 77.47 24.70 -46.13
CA GLN A 573 77.41 26.13 -45.83
C GLN A 573 78.79 26.71 -45.44
N GLU A 574 79.64 25.95 -44.74
CA GLU A 574 81.03 26.34 -44.49
C GLU A 574 81.88 26.30 -45.75
N PHE A 575 81.71 25.32 -46.63
CA PHE A 575 82.43 25.25 -47.90
C PHE A 575 82.00 26.39 -48.83
N GLU A 576 80.72 26.73 -48.88
CA GLU A 576 80.19 27.91 -49.58
C GLU A 576 80.74 29.21 -48.97
N LYS A 577 80.75 29.35 -47.64
CA LYS A 577 81.41 30.49 -46.98
C LYS A 577 82.89 30.58 -47.34
N ARG A 578 83.64 29.46 -47.29
CA ARG A 578 85.05 29.40 -47.66
C ARG A 578 85.25 29.67 -49.16
N GLN A 579 84.35 29.25 -50.04
CA GLN A 579 84.39 29.60 -51.47
C GLN A 579 84.06 31.08 -51.70
N ILE A 580 83.12 31.67 -50.97
CA ILE A 580 82.84 33.11 -50.98
C ILE A 580 84.03 33.92 -50.42
N GLU A 581 84.72 33.40 -49.41
CA GLU A 581 85.91 34.00 -48.80
C GLU A 581 87.16 33.82 -49.68
N GLU A 582 87.30 32.69 -50.38
CA GLU A 582 88.34 32.47 -51.39
C GLU A 582 88.06 33.27 -52.68
N GLN A 583 86.79 33.44 -53.07
CA GLN A 583 86.36 34.38 -54.10
C GLN A 583 86.71 35.82 -53.70
N ARG A 584 86.44 36.23 -52.44
CA ARG A 584 86.90 37.52 -51.90
C ARG A 584 88.42 37.64 -51.98
N ARG A 585 89.18 36.67 -51.48
CA ARG A 585 90.65 36.62 -51.61
C ARG A 585 91.16 36.67 -53.06
N LYS A 586 90.44 36.06 -54.01
CA LYS A 586 90.73 36.14 -55.45
C LYS A 586 90.33 37.48 -56.06
N THR A 587 89.32 38.15 -55.49
CA THR A 587 88.99 39.55 -55.80
C THR A 587 90.08 40.47 -55.27
N ASP A 588 90.54 40.28 -54.03
CA ASP A 588 91.63 41.03 -53.41
C ASP A 588 92.95 40.84 -54.17
N LEU A 589 93.28 39.61 -54.56
CA LEU A 589 94.44 39.33 -55.42
C LEU A 589 94.29 39.91 -56.83
N ARG A 590 93.07 39.99 -57.39
CA ARG A 590 92.81 40.77 -58.61
C ARG A 590 92.90 42.28 -58.39
N TYR A 591 92.61 42.79 -57.20
CA TYR A 591 92.83 44.19 -56.82
C TYR A 591 94.32 44.53 -56.69
N PHE A 592 95.14 43.60 -56.20
CA PHE A 592 96.60 43.74 -56.23
C PHE A 592 97.19 43.58 -57.64
N GLY A 593 96.60 42.75 -58.51
CA GLY A 593 96.96 42.66 -59.93
C GLY A 593 96.48 43.85 -60.79
N GLY A 594 95.39 44.51 -60.43
CA GLY A 594 94.79 45.62 -61.19
C GLY A 594 95.38 47.00 -60.93
N ASN A 595 96.28 47.13 -59.95
CA ASN A 595 96.73 48.42 -59.40
C ASN A 595 97.63 49.25 -60.35
N GLU A 596 98.12 48.67 -61.45
CA GLU A 596 98.81 49.42 -62.53
C GLU A 596 97.85 50.06 -63.55
N VAL A 597 96.63 49.54 -63.71
CA VAL A 597 95.68 50.03 -64.73
C VAL A 597 94.87 51.22 -64.20
N HIS A 598 94.33 51.12 -62.98
CA HIS A 598 93.55 52.23 -62.41
C HIS A 598 94.39 53.49 -62.13
N LYS A 599 95.66 53.35 -61.73
CA LYS A 599 96.57 54.49 -61.56
C LYS A 599 96.86 55.27 -62.84
N LYS A 600 96.69 54.67 -64.03
CA LYS A 600 96.80 55.39 -65.31
C LYS A 600 95.53 56.15 -65.68
N GLN A 601 94.34 55.66 -65.32
CA GLN A 601 93.08 56.36 -65.60
C GLN A 601 92.81 57.52 -64.63
N GLU A 602 93.14 57.37 -63.35
CA GLU A 602 92.96 58.45 -62.36
C GLU A 602 93.89 59.65 -62.64
N VAL A 603 95.10 59.42 -63.15
CA VAL A 603 96.05 60.46 -63.59
C VAL A 603 95.61 61.18 -64.86
N ILE A 604 94.75 60.58 -65.68
CA ILE A 604 94.17 61.23 -66.86
C ILE A 604 92.99 62.12 -66.46
N LEU A 605 92.06 61.62 -65.64
CA LEU A 605 90.91 62.40 -65.15
C LEU A 605 91.32 63.56 -64.22
N LYS A 606 92.39 63.41 -63.43
CA LYS A 606 92.97 64.53 -62.66
C LYS A 606 93.77 65.51 -63.53
N LYS A 607 94.15 65.15 -64.76
CA LYS A 607 94.78 66.08 -65.72
C LYS A 607 93.78 66.89 -66.55
N THR A 608 92.55 66.44 -66.73
CA THR A 608 91.50 67.24 -67.38
C THR A 608 90.91 68.26 -66.40
N PHE A 609 90.55 67.84 -65.19
CA PHE A 609 89.95 68.71 -64.15
C PHE A 609 90.81 69.95 -63.85
N TRP A 610 92.09 69.75 -63.53
CA TRP A 610 93.03 70.86 -63.25
C TRP A 610 93.35 71.74 -64.47
N LYS A 611 93.02 71.31 -65.69
CA LYS A 611 93.16 72.14 -66.89
C LYS A 611 91.95 73.04 -67.10
N GLU A 612 90.74 72.48 -66.99
CA GLU A 612 89.49 73.23 -67.06
C GLU A 612 89.40 74.27 -65.93
N GLU A 613 89.90 73.94 -64.74
CA GLU A 613 89.96 74.87 -63.60
C GLU A 613 91.00 76.00 -63.78
N LEU A 614 92.11 75.73 -64.50
CA LEU A 614 93.09 76.77 -64.89
C LEU A 614 92.54 77.69 -66.00
N ASP A 615 91.95 77.12 -67.07
CA ASP A 615 91.38 77.88 -68.18
C ASP A 615 90.20 78.76 -67.68
N ALA A 616 89.38 78.26 -66.76
CA ALA A 616 88.31 79.02 -66.09
C ALA A 616 88.80 80.04 -65.05
N MET A 617 90.07 79.98 -64.63
CA MET A 617 90.69 80.95 -63.73
C MET A 617 91.35 82.10 -64.50
N ASP A 618 91.98 81.84 -65.65
CA ASP A 618 92.53 82.88 -66.52
C ASP A 618 91.43 83.77 -67.11
N ASP A 619 90.27 83.20 -67.46
CA ASP A 619 89.12 83.98 -67.95
C ASP A 619 88.51 84.89 -66.87
N ARG A 620 88.48 84.46 -65.59
CA ARG A 620 88.11 85.34 -64.45
C ARG A 620 89.11 86.49 -64.26
N ILE A 621 90.39 86.27 -64.57
CA ILE A 621 91.43 87.31 -64.53
C ILE A 621 91.26 88.31 -65.69
N ARG A 622 90.85 87.86 -66.89
CA ARG A 622 90.50 88.75 -68.01
C ARG A 622 89.31 89.65 -67.69
N ARG A 623 88.20 89.09 -67.21
CA ARG A 623 86.98 89.88 -66.86
C ARG A 623 87.28 90.95 -65.80
N ARG A 624 88.16 90.67 -64.83
CA ARG A 624 88.64 91.66 -63.84
C ARG A 624 89.52 92.79 -64.40
N ARG A 625 90.09 92.66 -65.60
CA ARG A 625 90.91 93.72 -66.25
C ARG A 625 90.12 94.59 -67.24
N LEU A 626 88.91 94.20 -67.64
CA LEU A 626 88.09 94.92 -68.61
C LEU A 626 86.94 95.74 -68.00
N GLY A 627 86.67 95.59 -66.69
CA GLY A 627 85.73 96.45 -65.96
C GLY A 627 84.25 96.07 -66.10
N GLU A 628 83.96 94.90 -66.66
CA GLU A 628 82.59 94.47 -66.95
C GLU A 628 81.89 93.81 -65.75
N LYS A 629 80.83 94.47 -65.28
CA LYS A 629 79.57 93.84 -64.85
C LYS A 629 78.65 93.72 -66.09
N PRO A 630 77.53 92.97 -66.10
CA PRO A 630 76.92 92.20 -65.00
C PRO A 630 76.91 90.69 -65.38
N ASP A 631 75.93 89.80 -65.17
CA ASP A 631 74.61 89.82 -64.51
C ASP A 631 74.20 88.40 -64.08
N GLY A 632 73.08 88.28 -63.34
CA GLY A 632 72.40 87.00 -63.00
C GLY A 632 72.75 86.41 -61.65
#